data_AF-A0A2T7NWQ9-F1
#
_entry.id   AF-A0A2T7NWQ9-F1
#
_cell.length_a   1.000
_cell.length_b   1.000
_cell.length_c   1.000
_cell.angle_alpha   90.00
_cell.angle_beta   90.00
_cell.angle_gamma   90.00
#
_symmetry.space_group_name_H-M   'P 1'
#
loop_
_entity.id
_entity.type
_entity.pdbx_description
1 polymer ?
#
loop_
_entity_poly.entity_id
_entity_poly.type
_entity_poly.pdbx_seq_one_letter_code
_entity_poly.pdbx_strand_id
1 'polypeptide(L)'
;MHGAAPLAEWLCLLLLCWTRGQILAQRDSCRSIESNVVRNNLGDLAVGLSRRGQFREYALRPFLQPRVPDTPGSTTVRNHITTWMSSVGWTVEEDSFQQQTPFGTRRFTNVIATLDPSKSRRIVLACHYDSKLYNNMVFIGATDSAVPCALMLETALRMQNHFRSTKESNSDLTLQFVFFDGEEALMTWSQYDSLYGSKHLAAKWADTPDPNNLGLTYIQTIEQMILMDLIGTPDTSFDLQFAQTASSYYKLRNIEQCLQQHGYLNPTQRNRPIFTNRRARGGVEDDHIPFLERNMDASLAANFEMLPDVIHGEDLALQLVFFDGEEAFQQWTATDSLYGARHLAAKWEEHSLLSPVREFILLDLIGTSDTRFISHFSSTNSLYELLMKIEKHLSDNAMLSNRRSQRIFTSMRAAGGVEDDHIPFLKRGVDVLHLISTPFPSVWHKMTDDADHLDFDLIGDFSRIFRVFLANLLHLEPENIGCRKK
;
A
#
# COMPACT_ATOMS: atom_id res chain seq x y z
N MET A 1 38.16 14.12 -12.47
CA MET A 1 37.14 14.75 -11.60
C MET A 1 36.14 13.67 -11.22
N HIS A 2 36.14 13.30 -9.94
CA HIS A 2 35.42 12.18 -9.35
C HIS A 2 34.01 12.57 -8.93
N GLY A 3 33.06 11.63 -9.02
CA GLY A 3 31.84 11.62 -8.20
C GLY A 3 30.52 11.61 -8.98
N ALA A 4 30.12 10.45 -9.52
CA ALA A 4 28.71 10.07 -9.74
C ALA A 4 28.64 8.59 -10.19
N ALA A 5 28.50 7.66 -9.24
CA ALA A 5 28.02 6.26 -9.37
C ALA A 5 28.26 5.58 -8.01
N PRO A 6 27.23 5.03 -7.34
CA PRO A 6 26.69 3.72 -7.73
C PRO A 6 25.18 3.59 -7.42
N LEU A 7 24.29 3.81 -8.40
CA LEU A 7 22.83 3.58 -8.21
C LEU A 7 22.21 2.68 -9.26
N ALA A 8 22.85 2.54 -10.42
CA ALA A 8 22.32 1.69 -11.49
C ALA A 8 22.51 0.18 -11.25
N GLU A 9 23.48 -0.21 -10.41
CA GLU A 9 23.74 -1.60 -10.04
C GLU A 9 22.72 -2.16 -9.02
N TRP A 10 21.78 -1.34 -8.52
CA TRP A 10 21.06 -1.57 -7.27
C TRP A 10 19.61 -2.02 -7.42
N LEU A 11 18.97 -1.73 -8.55
CA LEU A 11 17.53 -1.95 -8.72
C LEU A 11 17.14 -3.25 -9.44
N CYS A 12 17.98 -3.79 -10.34
CA CYS A 12 17.67 -5.03 -11.06
C CYS A 12 17.62 -6.28 -10.15
N LEU A 13 18.41 -6.30 -9.07
CA LEU A 13 18.46 -7.44 -8.12
C LEU A 13 17.24 -7.50 -7.19
N LEU A 14 16.54 -6.38 -7.02
CA LEU A 14 15.37 -6.24 -6.14
C LEU A 14 14.11 -6.94 -6.70
N LEU A 15 14.07 -7.18 -8.00
CA LEU A 15 12.86 -7.61 -8.71
C LEU A 15 12.79 -9.12 -8.94
N LEU A 16 13.95 -9.82 -8.94
CA LEU A 16 14.00 -11.28 -9.07
C LEU A 16 13.68 -12.01 -7.75
N CYS A 17 13.93 -11.40 -6.60
CA CYS A 17 13.55 -11.97 -5.30
C CYS A 17 12.05 -11.87 -5.02
N TRP A 18 11.30 -11.10 -5.82
CA TRP A 18 9.86 -10.95 -5.67
C TRP A 18 9.07 -12.00 -6.48
N THR A 19 9.59 -12.46 -7.62
CA THR A 19 8.84 -13.33 -8.55
C THR A 19 8.83 -14.83 -8.22
N ARG A 20 9.36 -15.26 -7.07
CA ARG A 20 9.06 -16.58 -6.47
C ARG A 20 9.54 -16.62 -5.03
N GLY A 21 8.70 -16.10 -4.13
CA GLY A 21 8.91 -16.12 -2.69
C GLY A 21 7.59 -16.01 -1.96
N GLN A 22 6.67 -16.95 -2.24
CA GLN A 22 5.60 -17.26 -1.30
C GLN A 22 6.18 -18.13 -0.18
N ILE A 23 5.66 -17.89 1.03
CA ILE A 23 5.87 -18.60 2.30
C ILE A 23 7.00 -18.01 3.18
N LEU A 24 6.53 -17.30 4.22
CA LEU A 24 7.14 -17.03 5.53
C LEU A 24 8.54 -16.37 5.54
N ALA A 25 8.56 -15.03 5.56
CA ALA A 25 9.76 -14.27 5.90
C ALA A 25 9.49 -13.29 7.06
N GLN A 26 9.27 -13.85 8.26
CA GLN A 26 9.55 -13.18 9.53
C GLN A 26 10.73 -13.91 10.19
N ARG A 27 11.95 -13.47 9.88
CA ARG A 27 13.18 -13.70 10.66
C ARG A 27 14.33 -12.89 10.06
N ASP A 28 14.99 -12.09 10.87
CA ASP A 28 16.17 -11.23 10.58
C ASP A 28 17.44 -12.02 10.19
N SER A 29 17.38 -12.97 9.26
CA SER A 29 18.57 -13.70 8.80
C SER A 29 18.52 -13.95 7.30
N CYS A 30 19.68 -13.82 6.62
CA CYS A 30 19.87 -14.07 5.17
C CYS A 30 19.51 -15.47 4.66
N ARG A 31 18.86 -16.32 5.49
CA ARG A 31 18.44 -17.68 5.15
C ARG A 31 17.47 -17.75 3.97
N SER A 32 16.70 -16.70 3.68
CA SER A 32 15.77 -16.68 2.52
C SER A 32 16.46 -16.58 1.15
N ILE A 33 17.74 -16.19 1.11
CA ILE A 33 18.55 -16.06 -0.11
C ILE A 33 19.38 -17.36 -0.36
N GLU A 34 19.27 -18.36 0.53
CA GLU A 34 20.05 -19.61 0.45
C GLU A 34 19.52 -20.66 -0.53
N SER A 35 18.56 -20.32 -1.41
CA SER A 35 18.22 -21.26 -2.49
C SER A 35 19.42 -21.42 -3.43
N ASN A 36 19.78 -22.67 -3.78
CA ASN A 36 20.90 -22.96 -4.68
C ASN A 36 20.77 -22.26 -6.06
N VAL A 37 19.54 -21.89 -6.45
CA VAL A 37 19.24 -21.11 -7.66
C VAL A 37 19.73 -19.66 -7.52
N VAL A 38 19.51 -19.03 -6.35
CA VAL A 38 19.93 -17.66 -6.10
C VAL A 38 21.45 -17.56 -5.99
N ARG A 39 22.10 -18.50 -5.29
CA ARG A 39 23.57 -18.48 -5.11
C ARG A 39 24.35 -18.66 -6.41
N ASN A 40 23.87 -19.49 -7.34
CA ASN A 40 24.52 -19.70 -8.64
C ASN A 40 24.21 -18.60 -9.67
N ASN A 41 23.06 -17.92 -9.56
CA ASN A 41 22.67 -16.85 -10.50
C ASN A 41 23.07 -15.44 -10.03
N LEU A 42 23.37 -15.24 -8.73
CA LEU A 42 23.82 -13.94 -8.20
C LEU A 42 25.09 -13.44 -8.89
N GLY A 43 26.02 -14.33 -9.26
CA GLY A 43 27.20 -13.98 -10.05
C GLY A 43 26.83 -13.41 -11.42
N ASP A 44 25.99 -14.10 -12.19
CA ASP A 44 25.59 -13.63 -13.53
C ASP A 44 24.68 -12.38 -13.50
N LEU A 45 23.86 -12.25 -12.46
CA LEU A 45 22.93 -11.13 -12.26
C LEU A 45 23.60 -9.87 -11.67
N ALA A 46 24.61 -10.02 -10.81
CA ALA A 46 25.34 -8.90 -10.19
C ALA A 46 26.65 -8.55 -10.94
N VAL A 47 27.42 -9.54 -11.41
CA VAL A 47 28.75 -9.32 -12.02
C VAL A 47 28.65 -8.91 -13.49
N GLY A 48 27.59 -9.34 -14.20
CA GLY A 48 27.34 -8.99 -15.60
C GLY A 48 27.07 -7.50 -15.89
N LEU A 49 26.79 -6.69 -14.86
CA LEU A 49 26.57 -5.24 -14.93
C LEU A 49 27.87 -4.42 -14.97
N SER A 50 29.03 -5.07 -14.76
CA SER A 50 30.35 -4.40 -14.79
C SER A 50 30.71 -3.78 -16.14
N ARG A 51 29.94 -4.05 -17.21
CA ARG A 51 30.08 -3.34 -18.49
C ARG A 51 29.37 -1.98 -18.43
N ARG A 52 29.86 -1.08 -17.57
CA ARG A 52 29.40 0.32 -17.42
C ARG A 52 29.18 1.06 -18.74
N GLY A 53 29.94 0.70 -19.77
CA GLY A 53 29.78 1.25 -21.12
C GLY A 53 28.45 0.87 -21.78
N GLN A 54 27.93 -0.34 -21.57
CA GLN A 54 26.68 -0.78 -22.20
C GLN A 54 25.45 -0.09 -21.61
N PHE A 55 25.35 -0.02 -20.27
CA PHE A 55 24.28 0.72 -19.61
C PHE A 55 24.29 2.21 -19.99
N ARG A 56 25.47 2.85 -19.92
CA ARG A 56 25.59 4.28 -20.21
C ARG A 56 25.24 4.61 -21.66
N GLU A 57 25.79 3.86 -22.62
CA GLU A 57 25.65 4.19 -24.03
C GLU A 57 24.30 3.74 -24.62
N TYR A 58 23.80 2.56 -24.23
CA TYR A 58 22.62 1.98 -24.87
C TYR A 58 21.33 2.18 -24.09
N ALA A 59 21.37 2.12 -22.75
CA ALA A 59 20.17 2.28 -21.93
C ALA A 59 19.94 3.73 -21.47
N LEU A 60 20.98 4.46 -21.08
CA LEU A 60 20.81 5.80 -20.49
C LEU A 60 20.91 6.96 -21.48
N ARG A 61 21.95 6.98 -22.32
CA ARG A 61 22.23 8.11 -23.24
C ARG A 61 21.04 8.54 -24.09
N PRO A 62 20.19 7.63 -24.63
CA PRO A 62 19.02 8.03 -25.41
C PRO A 62 18.01 8.90 -24.64
N PHE A 63 17.96 8.76 -23.31
CA PHE A 63 17.08 9.57 -22.45
C PHE A 63 17.70 10.92 -22.06
N LEU A 64 19.02 11.10 -22.17
CA LEU A 64 19.72 12.33 -21.74
C LEU A 64 19.57 13.49 -22.74
N GLN A 65 18.33 13.79 -23.08
CA GLN A 65 17.89 14.89 -23.94
C GLN A 65 16.54 15.42 -23.44
N PRO A 66 16.16 16.67 -23.80
CA PRO A 66 14.82 17.17 -23.55
C PRO A 66 13.79 16.31 -24.28
N ARG A 67 12.74 15.96 -23.56
CA ARG A 67 11.71 15.01 -24.00
C ARG A 67 10.34 15.38 -23.43
N VAL A 68 10.05 16.68 -23.46
CA VAL A 68 8.74 17.25 -23.12
C VAL A 68 7.65 16.59 -23.98
N PRO A 69 6.43 16.32 -23.46
CA PRO A 69 5.35 15.71 -24.23
C PRO A 69 5.07 16.45 -25.55
N ASP A 70 4.67 15.70 -26.58
CA ASP A 70 4.37 16.22 -27.92
C ASP A 70 5.53 16.96 -28.63
N THR A 71 6.78 16.62 -28.29
CA THR A 71 7.99 17.15 -28.97
C THR A 71 8.74 16.07 -29.77
N PRO A 72 9.65 16.46 -30.69
CA PRO A 72 10.53 15.50 -31.35
C PRO A 72 11.36 14.66 -30.38
N GLY A 73 11.81 15.27 -29.26
CA GLY A 73 12.59 14.58 -28.23
C GLY A 73 11.79 13.48 -27.52
N SER A 74 10.53 13.77 -27.14
CA SER A 74 9.61 12.75 -26.60
C SER A 74 9.40 11.61 -27.61
N THR A 75 9.16 11.94 -28.89
CA THR A 75 8.99 10.94 -29.95
C THR A 75 10.24 10.06 -30.13
N THR A 76 11.44 10.66 -30.11
CA THR A 76 12.71 9.92 -30.20
C THR A 76 12.89 8.95 -29.03
N VAL A 77 12.64 9.41 -27.80
CA VAL A 77 12.77 8.58 -26.60
C VAL A 77 11.74 7.46 -26.59
N ARG A 78 10.47 7.76 -26.89
CA ARG A 78 9.40 6.79 -27.02
C ARG A 78 9.74 5.69 -28.03
N ASN A 79 10.19 6.08 -29.23
CA ASN A 79 10.60 5.13 -30.27
C ASN A 79 11.79 4.27 -29.83
N HIS A 80 12.70 4.83 -29.04
CA HIS A 80 13.80 4.07 -28.46
C HIS A 80 13.30 3.02 -27.46
N ILE A 81 12.40 3.38 -26.55
CA ILE A 81 11.79 2.45 -25.58
C ILE A 81 11.09 1.30 -26.32
N THR A 82 10.21 1.63 -27.27
CA THR A 82 9.41 0.62 -27.99
C THR A 82 10.30 -0.33 -28.78
N THR A 83 11.27 0.22 -29.55
CA THR A 83 12.23 -0.59 -30.32
C THR A 83 13.06 -1.48 -29.41
N TRP A 84 13.57 -0.95 -28.30
CA TRP A 84 14.40 -1.71 -27.35
C TRP A 84 13.61 -2.87 -26.75
N MET A 85 12.45 -2.58 -26.16
CA MET A 85 11.61 -3.57 -25.48
C MET A 85 11.17 -4.68 -26.44
N SER A 86 10.73 -4.35 -27.65
CA SER A 86 10.40 -5.35 -28.67
C SER A 86 11.62 -6.18 -29.09
N SER A 87 12.79 -5.56 -29.24
CA SER A 87 14.02 -6.29 -29.62
C SER A 87 14.46 -7.31 -28.57
N VAL A 88 14.13 -7.05 -27.30
CA VAL A 88 14.37 -7.98 -26.18
C VAL A 88 13.12 -8.79 -25.83
N GLY A 89 12.20 -8.95 -26.79
CA GLY A 89 11.14 -9.97 -26.76
C GLY A 89 9.93 -9.65 -25.88
N TRP A 90 9.72 -8.38 -25.54
CA TRP A 90 8.53 -7.92 -24.84
C TRP A 90 7.41 -7.56 -25.83
N THR A 91 6.16 -7.78 -25.41
CA THR A 91 4.99 -7.31 -26.17
C THR A 91 4.77 -5.85 -25.81
N VAL A 92 4.85 -4.96 -26.79
CA VAL A 92 4.81 -3.51 -26.56
C VAL A 92 3.51 -2.92 -27.09
N GLU A 93 2.89 -2.09 -26.27
CA GLU A 93 1.66 -1.34 -26.58
C GLU A 93 1.92 0.15 -26.33
N GLU A 94 1.41 1.00 -27.23
CA GLU A 94 1.40 2.45 -27.06
C GLU A 94 -0.03 2.91 -26.72
N ASP A 95 -0.20 3.60 -25.60
CA ASP A 95 -1.47 4.21 -25.19
C ASP A 95 -1.43 5.71 -25.50
N SER A 96 -1.89 6.07 -26.71
CA SER A 96 -1.89 7.45 -27.20
C SER A 96 -3.23 8.13 -26.98
N PHE A 97 -3.20 9.35 -26.43
CA PHE A 97 -4.40 10.16 -26.20
C PHE A 97 -4.10 11.65 -26.34
N GLN A 98 -5.15 12.46 -26.42
CA GLN A 98 -5.05 13.93 -26.44
C GLN A 98 -5.71 14.48 -25.19
N GLN A 99 -5.11 15.50 -24.58
CA GLN A 99 -5.64 16.14 -23.39
C GLN A 99 -5.43 17.66 -23.45
N GLN A 100 -6.38 18.40 -22.88
CA GLN A 100 -6.26 19.85 -22.73
C GLN A 100 -5.19 20.18 -21.69
N THR A 101 -4.30 21.12 -22.01
CA THR A 101 -3.24 21.60 -21.13
C THR A 101 -3.27 23.13 -21.03
N PRO A 102 -2.46 23.76 -20.15
CA PRO A 102 -2.30 25.21 -20.14
C PRO A 102 -1.81 25.81 -21.47
N PHE A 103 -1.21 25.00 -22.35
CA PHE A 103 -0.69 25.41 -23.67
C PHE A 103 -1.54 24.91 -24.84
N GLY A 104 -2.82 24.58 -24.60
CA GLY A 104 -3.70 23.99 -25.60
C GLY A 104 -3.72 22.46 -25.55
N THR A 105 -4.41 21.84 -26.51
CA THR A 105 -4.46 20.38 -26.60
C THR A 105 -3.08 19.83 -26.98
N ARG A 106 -2.62 18.82 -26.23
CA ARG A 106 -1.36 18.10 -26.47
C ARG A 106 -1.62 16.61 -26.59
N ARG A 107 -0.75 15.94 -27.34
CA ARG A 107 -0.76 14.47 -27.46
C ARG A 107 0.23 13.87 -26.47
N PHE A 108 -0.24 12.88 -25.74
CA PHE A 108 0.55 12.08 -24.80
C PHE A 108 0.58 10.63 -25.29
N THR A 109 1.61 9.87 -24.94
CA THR A 109 1.72 8.45 -25.28
C THR A 109 2.44 7.67 -24.19
N ASN A 110 1.71 6.94 -23.36
CA ASN A 110 2.32 5.96 -22.46
C ASN A 110 2.85 4.77 -23.28
N VAL A 111 3.93 4.14 -22.79
CA VAL A 111 4.46 2.89 -23.37
C VAL A 111 4.35 1.77 -22.35
N ILE A 112 3.73 0.67 -22.74
CA ILE A 112 3.52 -0.50 -21.91
C ILE A 112 4.26 -1.68 -22.55
N ALA A 113 5.14 -2.34 -21.81
CA ALA A 113 5.84 -3.53 -22.25
C ALA A 113 5.51 -4.70 -21.32
N THR A 114 4.82 -5.72 -21.84
CA THR A 114 4.36 -6.89 -21.10
C THR A 114 5.11 -8.13 -21.56
N LEU A 115 5.65 -8.90 -20.62
CA LEU A 115 6.43 -10.10 -20.94
C LEU A 115 5.58 -11.21 -21.58
N ASP A 116 4.44 -11.46 -20.94
CA ASP A 116 3.46 -12.45 -21.36
C ASP A 116 2.05 -11.86 -21.13
N PRO A 117 1.40 -11.34 -22.18
CA PRO A 117 0.05 -10.79 -22.10
C PRO A 117 -1.05 -11.81 -21.80
N SER A 118 -0.76 -13.12 -21.93
CA SER A 118 -1.75 -14.18 -21.65
C SER A 118 -1.90 -14.48 -20.16
N LYS A 119 -1.05 -13.90 -19.32
CA LYS A 119 -1.07 -14.08 -17.87
C LYS A 119 -1.95 -13.02 -17.23
N SER A 120 -2.65 -13.42 -16.18
CA SER A 120 -3.78 -12.68 -15.65
C SER A 120 -3.44 -11.86 -14.41
N ARG A 121 -2.30 -12.13 -13.73
CA ARG A 121 -1.79 -11.35 -12.60
C ARG A 121 -0.50 -10.63 -12.96
N ARG A 122 -0.32 -9.41 -12.46
CA ARG A 122 0.72 -8.50 -12.96
C ARG A 122 1.51 -7.84 -11.85
N ILE A 123 2.82 -7.82 -12.07
CA ILE A 123 3.77 -6.96 -11.36
C ILE A 123 4.08 -5.81 -12.29
N VAL A 124 3.82 -4.58 -11.86
CA VAL A 124 4.08 -3.39 -12.66
C VAL A 124 5.30 -2.67 -12.12
N LEU A 125 6.28 -2.46 -12.99
CA LEU A 125 7.32 -1.46 -12.79
C LEU A 125 6.98 -0.24 -13.60
N ALA A 126 7.09 0.92 -12.99
CA ALA A 126 6.78 2.17 -13.65
C ALA A 126 7.84 3.24 -13.42
N CYS A 127 7.95 4.15 -14.37
CA CYS A 127 8.54 5.48 -14.23
C CYS A 127 7.92 6.38 -15.29
N HIS A 128 8.16 7.68 -15.21
CA HIS A 128 7.83 8.59 -16.30
C HIS A 128 9.04 8.79 -17.21
N TYR A 129 8.80 8.88 -18.53
CA TYR A 129 9.86 9.10 -19.51
C TYR A 129 9.87 10.52 -20.06
N ASP A 130 8.92 11.36 -19.72
CA ASP A 130 8.96 12.75 -20.14
C ASP A 130 10.02 13.54 -19.34
N SER A 131 10.15 14.82 -19.66
CA SER A 131 11.00 15.75 -18.91
C SER A 131 10.29 17.08 -18.79
N LYS A 132 10.43 17.72 -17.63
CA LYS A 132 9.78 18.99 -17.35
C LYS A 132 10.08 20.09 -18.37
N LEU A 133 9.04 20.82 -18.75
CA LEU A 133 9.16 22.04 -19.53
C LEU A 133 9.57 23.21 -18.63
N TYR A 134 10.67 23.87 -18.99
CA TYR A 134 11.06 25.15 -18.40
C TYR A 134 11.18 26.22 -19.49
N ASN A 135 10.69 27.43 -19.21
CA ASN A 135 10.74 28.53 -20.17
C ASN A 135 12.14 29.11 -20.38
N ASN A 136 13.04 28.94 -19.40
CA ASN A 136 14.33 29.61 -19.34
C ASN A 136 15.53 28.64 -19.21
N MET A 137 15.30 27.34 -19.30
CA MET A 137 16.38 26.35 -19.27
C MET A 137 16.05 25.11 -20.07
N VAL A 138 17.09 24.51 -20.64
CA VAL A 138 17.00 23.16 -21.22
C VAL A 138 17.14 22.18 -20.07
N PHE A 139 16.03 21.59 -19.67
CA PHE A 139 16.01 20.55 -18.65
C PHE A 139 15.97 19.17 -19.31
N ILE A 140 16.86 18.29 -18.86
CA ILE A 140 16.97 16.91 -19.36
C ILE A 140 16.51 15.87 -18.35
N GLY A 141 16.15 16.23 -17.12
CA GLY A 141 15.62 15.27 -16.16
C GLY A 141 16.45 13.98 -16.00
N ALA A 142 17.74 14.11 -15.62
CA ALA A 142 18.66 12.96 -15.60
C ALA A 142 18.26 11.91 -14.55
N THR A 143 17.94 12.35 -13.33
CA THR A 143 17.37 11.49 -12.27
C THR A 143 15.85 11.39 -12.34
N ASP A 144 15.25 12.20 -13.21
CA ASP A 144 13.85 12.64 -13.19
C ASP A 144 13.26 12.59 -14.62
N SER A 145 12.99 11.43 -15.20
CA SER A 145 13.31 10.08 -14.73
C SER A 145 14.14 9.28 -15.76
N ALA A 146 15.15 9.90 -16.38
CA ALA A 146 16.01 9.22 -17.37
C ALA A 146 16.78 8.00 -16.80
N VAL A 147 17.31 8.12 -15.57
CA VAL A 147 17.95 6.98 -14.88
C VAL A 147 16.94 5.88 -14.57
N PRO A 148 15.79 6.13 -13.93
CA PRO A 148 14.72 5.13 -13.80
C PRO A 148 14.35 4.42 -15.11
N CYS A 149 14.17 5.17 -16.20
CA CYS A 149 13.90 4.61 -17.52
C CYS A 149 14.99 3.62 -17.98
N ALA A 150 16.25 4.03 -17.87
CA ALA A 150 17.40 3.21 -18.24
C ALA A 150 17.49 1.93 -17.38
N LEU A 151 17.14 2.02 -16.09
CA LEU A 151 17.09 0.86 -15.20
C LEU A 151 16.02 -0.12 -15.62
N MET A 152 14.85 0.35 -16.04
CA MET A 152 13.80 -0.52 -16.58
C MET A 152 14.24 -1.25 -17.85
N LEU A 153 14.89 -0.56 -18.80
CA LEU A 153 15.40 -1.18 -20.02
C LEU A 153 16.45 -2.27 -19.74
N GLU A 154 17.40 -2.01 -18.82
CA GLU A 154 18.42 -2.99 -18.44
C GLU A 154 17.79 -4.18 -17.70
N THR A 155 16.83 -3.92 -16.80
CA THR A 155 16.07 -4.95 -16.09
C THR A 155 15.36 -5.88 -17.07
N ALA A 156 14.65 -5.31 -18.05
CA ALA A 156 13.92 -6.05 -19.07
C ALA A 156 14.84 -6.96 -19.91
N LEU A 157 16.04 -6.48 -20.26
CA LEU A 157 17.06 -7.27 -20.96
C LEU A 157 17.58 -8.43 -20.11
N ARG A 158 17.96 -8.17 -18.85
CA ARG A 158 18.61 -9.18 -17.99
C ARG A 158 17.67 -10.26 -17.51
N MET A 159 16.43 -9.90 -17.22
CA MET A 159 15.46 -10.85 -16.71
C MET A 159 14.81 -11.69 -17.81
N GLN A 160 15.00 -11.34 -19.09
CA GLN A 160 14.43 -12.06 -20.25
C GLN A 160 14.64 -13.58 -20.18
N ASN A 161 15.87 -14.05 -19.91
CA ASN A 161 16.20 -15.48 -19.87
C ASN A 161 15.66 -16.19 -18.62
N HIS A 162 15.62 -15.48 -17.49
CA HIS A 162 15.05 -16.01 -16.24
C HIS A 162 13.52 -16.13 -16.33
N PHE A 163 12.90 -15.28 -17.16
CA PHE A 163 11.46 -15.32 -17.34
C PHE A 163 10.98 -16.23 -18.47
N ARG A 164 11.83 -16.49 -19.48
CA ARG A 164 11.54 -17.51 -20.50
C ARG A 164 11.39 -18.91 -19.91
N SER A 165 12.13 -19.25 -18.85
CA SER A 165 11.94 -20.51 -18.12
C SER A 165 10.71 -20.52 -17.19
N THR A 166 10.14 -19.37 -16.86
CA THR A 166 8.85 -19.27 -16.13
C THR A 166 7.63 -19.18 -17.04
N LYS A 167 7.80 -18.95 -18.37
CA LYS A 167 6.73 -19.25 -19.35
C LYS A 167 6.33 -20.73 -19.32
N GLU A 168 7.23 -21.61 -18.89
CA GLU A 168 6.97 -23.03 -18.63
C GLU A 168 6.45 -23.32 -17.22
N SER A 169 6.29 -22.30 -16.38
CA SER A 169 5.71 -22.44 -15.03
C SER A 169 4.19 -22.28 -15.07
N ASN A 170 3.48 -23.08 -14.29
CA ASN A 170 2.01 -22.96 -14.06
C ASN A 170 1.60 -21.67 -13.32
N SER A 171 2.45 -20.64 -13.27
CA SER A 171 2.10 -19.35 -12.67
C SER A 171 1.29 -18.52 -13.66
N ASP A 172 0.28 -17.85 -13.14
CA ASP A 172 -0.58 -16.86 -13.79
C ASP A 172 0.00 -15.43 -13.71
N LEU A 173 1.23 -15.28 -13.21
CA LEU A 173 1.92 -14.01 -13.00
C LEU A 173 2.78 -13.59 -14.20
N THR A 174 2.75 -12.31 -14.54
CA THR A 174 3.63 -11.68 -15.54
C THR A 174 4.24 -10.40 -15.01
N LEU A 175 5.35 -10.01 -15.63
CA LEU A 175 6.01 -8.74 -15.39
C LEU A 175 5.61 -7.75 -16.48
N GLN A 176 5.36 -6.51 -16.08
CA GLN A 176 5.00 -5.42 -16.97
C GLN A 176 5.81 -4.16 -16.62
N PHE A 177 6.27 -3.46 -17.65
CA PHE A 177 6.93 -2.17 -17.54
C PHE A 177 6.02 -1.10 -18.14
N VAL A 178 5.85 0.01 -17.42
CA VAL A 178 5.04 1.16 -17.85
C VAL A 178 5.89 2.41 -17.82
N PHE A 179 5.99 3.09 -18.96
CA PHE A 179 6.65 4.38 -19.09
C PHE A 179 5.57 5.43 -19.30
N PHE A 180 5.29 6.20 -18.26
CA PHE A 180 4.29 7.26 -18.31
C PHE A 180 4.79 8.47 -19.10
N ASP A 181 3.89 9.10 -19.85
CA ASP A 181 4.13 10.38 -20.52
C ASP A 181 3.37 11.49 -19.80
N GLY A 182 3.99 12.65 -19.65
CA GLY A 182 3.37 13.80 -18.97
C GLY A 182 3.09 13.57 -17.49
N GLU A 183 4.04 13.01 -16.74
CA GLU A 183 4.01 13.12 -15.27
C GLU A 183 4.08 14.60 -14.89
N GLU A 184 4.97 15.33 -15.57
CA GLU A 184 5.31 16.68 -15.21
C GLU A 184 4.21 17.68 -15.56
N ALA A 185 4.00 18.63 -14.65
CA ALA A 185 3.26 19.83 -14.95
C ALA A 185 3.95 20.62 -16.07
N LEU A 186 3.18 21.04 -17.08
CA LEU A 186 3.68 21.88 -18.17
C LEU A 186 3.83 23.34 -17.74
N MET A 187 3.03 23.79 -16.77
CA MET A 187 3.10 25.14 -16.21
C MET A 187 3.20 25.11 -14.69
N THR A 188 2.23 24.56 -13.98
CA THR A 188 2.17 24.57 -12.51
C THR A 188 1.45 23.32 -12.03
N TRP A 189 2.13 22.57 -11.17
CA TRP A 189 1.60 21.34 -10.59
C TRP A 189 0.24 21.58 -9.95
N SER A 190 -0.77 20.87 -10.44
CA SER A 190 -2.14 20.92 -9.95
C SER A 190 -2.89 19.67 -10.41
N GLN A 191 -4.08 19.42 -9.84
CA GLN A 191 -4.94 18.32 -10.27
C GLN A 191 -5.27 18.30 -11.78
N TYR A 192 -5.14 19.42 -12.49
CA TYR A 192 -5.40 19.54 -13.93
C TYR A 192 -4.13 19.63 -14.79
N ASP A 193 -2.97 19.88 -14.20
CA ASP A 193 -1.68 20.06 -14.89
C ASP A 193 -0.60 19.24 -14.18
N SER A 194 -0.77 17.91 -14.22
CA SER A 194 0.17 16.89 -13.77
C SER A 194 -0.40 15.52 -14.10
N LEU A 195 0.45 14.49 -14.09
CA LEU A 195 0.05 13.08 -14.10
C LEU A 195 -0.87 12.72 -15.27
N TYR A 196 -0.67 13.35 -16.44
CA TYR A 196 -1.52 13.20 -17.61
C TYR A 196 -1.60 11.73 -18.04
N GLY A 197 -0.44 11.09 -18.21
CA GLY A 197 -0.30 9.70 -18.64
C GLY A 197 -0.89 8.70 -17.65
N SER A 198 -0.54 8.83 -16.37
CA SER A 198 -1.01 7.94 -15.31
C SER A 198 -2.50 8.10 -15.02
N LYS A 199 -3.05 9.32 -15.01
CA LYS A 199 -4.51 9.56 -14.88
C LYS A 199 -5.28 8.89 -16.02
N HIS A 200 -4.81 9.04 -17.27
CA HIS A 200 -5.44 8.40 -18.42
C HIS A 200 -5.38 6.88 -18.33
N LEU A 201 -4.19 6.32 -18.08
CA LEU A 201 -4.00 4.87 -18.09
C LEU A 201 -4.72 4.19 -16.91
N ALA A 202 -4.70 4.78 -15.72
CA ALA A 202 -5.43 4.27 -14.57
C ALA A 202 -6.95 4.24 -14.83
N ALA A 203 -7.50 5.31 -15.41
CA ALA A 203 -8.91 5.35 -15.80
C ALA A 203 -9.24 4.27 -16.85
N LYS A 204 -8.42 4.18 -17.90
CA LYS A 204 -8.58 3.17 -18.94
C LYS A 204 -8.54 1.75 -18.37
N TRP A 205 -7.58 1.44 -17.50
CA TRP A 205 -7.42 0.10 -16.92
C TRP A 205 -8.46 -0.24 -15.86
N ALA A 206 -9.04 0.75 -15.20
CA ALA A 206 -10.22 0.54 -14.35
C ALA A 206 -11.45 0.15 -15.17
N ASP A 207 -11.57 0.62 -16.41
CA ASP A 207 -12.72 0.32 -17.27
C ASP A 207 -12.48 -0.85 -18.25
N THR A 208 -11.26 -1.39 -18.30
CA THR A 208 -10.89 -2.48 -19.22
C THR A 208 -11.00 -3.82 -18.50
N PRO A 209 -11.91 -4.74 -18.90
CA PRO A 209 -11.94 -6.09 -18.35
C PRO A 209 -10.65 -6.86 -18.63
N ASP A 210 -10.18 -7.67 -17.68
CA ASP A 210 -9.05 -8.56 -17.93
C ASP A 210 -9.49 -9.72 -18.83
N PRO A 211 -8.75 -10.02 -19.92
CA PRO A 211 -9.15 -11.06 -20.87
C PRO A 211 -9.09 -12.48 -20.29
N ASN A 212 -8.38 -12.68 -19.17
CA ASN A 212 -8.11 -14.00 -18.59
C ASN A 212 -8.77 -14.21 -17.22
N ASN A 213 -9.20 -13.14 -16.54
CA ASN A 213 -9.91 -13.17 -15.26
C ASN A 213 -11.31 -12.53 -15.39
N LEU A 214 -12.34 -13.36 -15.49
CA LEU A 214 -13.73 -12.91 -15.54
C LEU A 214 -14.10 -12.10 -14.28
N GLY A 215 -14.76 -10.95 -14.48
CA GLY A 215 -15.21 -10.06 -13.40
C GLY A 215 -14.15 -9.13 -12.83
N LEU A 216 -12.88 -9.24 -13.26
CA LEU A 216 -11.82 -8.31 -12.88
C LEU A 216 -11.50 -7.35 -14.02
N THR A 217 -11.15 -6.12 -13.64
CA THR A 217 -10.60 -5.12 -14.55
C THR A 217 -9.07 -5.19 -14.53
N TYR A 218 -8.43 -4.64 -15.56
CA TYR A 218 -6.99 -4.71 -15.72
C TYR A 218 -6.25 -4.13 -14.51
N ILE A 219 -6.75 -3.03 -13.93
CA ILE A 219 -6.14 -2.40 -12.76
C ILE A 219 -6.13 -3.31 -11.52
N GLN A 220 -7.16 -4.15 -11.36
CA GLN A 220 -7.31 -5.05 -10.21
C GLN A 220 -6.39 -6.26 -10.28
N THR A 221 -5.86 -6.55 -11.47
CA THR A 221 -4.88 -7.62 -11.65
C THR A 221 -3.45 -7.22 -11.25
N ILE A 222 -3.23 -5.95 -10.93
CA ILE A 222 -1.93 -5.43 -10.50
C ILE A 222 -1.74 -5.77 -9.02
N GLU A 223 -0.86 -6.74 -8.73
CA GLU A 223 -0.55 -7.12 -7.34
C GLU A 223 0.32 -6.09 -6.65
N GLN A 224 1.25 -5.51 -7.39
CA GLN A 224 2.11 -4.45 -6.90
C GLN A 224 2.57 -3.58 -8.06
N MET A 225 2.51 -2.27 -7.83
CA MET A 225 3.18 -1.29 -8.64
C MET A 225 4.44 -0.80 -7.91
N ILE A 226 5.57 -0.82 -8.59
CA ILE A 226 6.84 -0.26 -8.13
C ILE A 226 7.15 0.93 -9.03
N LEU A 227 6.85 2.12 -8.55
CA LEU A 227 7.17 3.37 -9.21
C LEU A 227 8.60 3.80 -8.84
N MET A 228 9.40 4.09 -9.87
CA MET A 228 10.79 4.52 -9.74
C MET A 228 10.92 5.96 -10.20
N ASP A 229 11.28 6.83 -9.27
CA ASP A 229 11.45 8.26 -9.53
C ASP A 229 12.59 8.85 -8.67
N LEU A 230 13.20 9.93 -9.18
CA LEU A 230 14.30 10.68 -8.56
C LEU A 230 15.50 9.82 -8.13
N ILE A 231 15.85 8.82 -8.94
CA ILE A 231 16.95 7.89 -8.67
C ILE A 231 18.23 8.34 -9.38
N GLY A 232 19.36 8.39 -8.67
CA GLY A 232 20.69 8.51 -9.31
C GLY A 232 21.73 9.33 -8.56
N THR A 233 21.38 9.98 -7.44
CA THR A 233 22.30 10.79 -6.64
C THR A 233 22.96 9.98 -5.51
N PRO A 234 24.22 10.25 -5.10
CA PRO A 234 24.89 9.45 -4.06
C PRO A 234 24.18 9.35 -2.69
N ASP A 235 23.18 10.19 -2.45
CA ASP A 235 22.37 10.28 -1.24
C ASP A 235 20.94 9.74 -1.39
N THR A 236 20.59 9.12 -2.52
CA THR A 236 19.30 8.43 -2.69
C THR A 236 19.08 7.44 -1.53
N SER A 237 17.94 7.58 -0.87
CA SER A 237 17.45 6.67 0.16
C SER A 237 15.93 6.62 0.12
N PHE A 238 15.37 5.46 0.40
CA PHE A 238 13.93 5.23 0.44
C PHE A 238 13.49 5.01 1.87
N ASP A 239 12.37 5.60 2.22
CA ASP A 239 11.64 5.36 3.47
C ASP A 239 10.35 4.58 3.14
N LEU A 240 9.79 3.87 4.12
CA LEU A 240 8.52 3.16 3.92
C LEU A 240 7.36 4.16 3.77
N GLN A 241 6.75 4.21 2.59
CA GLN A 241 5.62 5.09 2.26
C GLN A 241 4.26 4.49 2.64
N PHE A 242 4.01 3.24 2.26
CA PHE A 242 2.69 2.59 2.42
C PHE A 242 2.77 1.37 3.32
N ALA A 243 1.87 1.27 4.30
CA ALA A 243 1.82 0.11 5.19
C ALA A 243 1.47 -1.18 4.43
N GLN A 244 0.63 -1.08 3.40
CA GLN A 244 0.16 -2.17 2.55
C GLN A 244 1.31 -2.87 1.82
N THR A 245 2.37 -2.13 1.46
CA THR A 245 3.55 -2.68 0.77
C THR A 245 4.75 -2.88 1.69
N ALA A 246 4.56 -2.79 3.01
CA ALA A 246 5.63 -2.92 4.01
C ALA A 246 6.37 -4.27 3.91
N SER A 247 5.66 -5.36 3.63
CA SER A 247 6.27 -6.69 3.44
C SER A 247 7.27 -6.67 2.27
N SER A 248 6.87 -6.13 1.12
CA SER A 248 7.76 -5.99 -0.03
C SER A 248 8.92 -5.05 0.28
N TYR A 249 8.68 -3.92 0.93
CA TYR A 249 9.73 -2.98 1.33
C TYR A 249 10.79 -3.63 2.26
N TYR A 250 10.36 -4.39 3.27
CA TYR A 250 11.30 -5.09 4.15
C TYR A 250 12.08 -6.20 3.44
N LYS A 251 11.49 -6.85 2.42
CA LYS A 251 12.23 -7.77 1.55
C LYS A 251 13.35 -7.03 0.81
N LEU A 252 13.09 -5.85 0.24
CA LEU A 252 14.11 -5.03 -0.45
C LEU A 252 15.26 -4.68 0.49
N ARG A 253 14.93 -4.26 1.72
CA ARG A 253 15.91 -3.98 2.77
C ARG A 253 16.77 -5.20 3.12
N ASN A 254 16.16 -6.37 3.28
CA ASN A 254 16.88 -7.60 3.58
C ASN A 254 17.80 -8.02 2.43
N ILE A 255 17.36 -7.86 1.18
CA ILE A 255 18.17 -8.11 -0.01
C ILE A 255 19.40 -7.19 -0.03
N GLU A 256 19.22 -5.90 0.23
CA GLU A 256 20.33 -4.94 0.33
C GLU A 256 21.36 -5.41 1.37
N GLN A 257 20.91 -5.73 2.59
CA GLN A 257 21.79 -6.17 3.67
C GLN A 257 22.56 -7.45 3.29
N CYS A 258 21.90 -8.43 2.69
CA CYS A 258 22.55 -9.67 2.32
C CYS A 258 23.56 -9.49 1.20
N LEU A 259 23.25 -8.68 0.18
CA LEU A 259 24.19 -8.37 -0.89
C LEU A 259 25.42 -7.59 -0.37
N GLN A 260 25.24 -6.69 0.59
CA GLN A 260 26.34 -6.01 1.29
C GLN A 260 27.21 -7.01 2.09
N GLN A 261 26.59 -7.90 2.85
CA GLN A 261 27.30 -8.92 3.64
C GLN A 261 28.15 -9.86 2.78
N HIS A 262 27.73 -10.13 1.55
CA HIS A 262 28.44 -11.00 0.61
C HIS A 262 29.37 -10.24 -0.35
N GLY A 263 29.53 -8.92 -0.18
CA GLY A 263 30.45 -8.10 -0.97
C GLY A 263 29.99 -7.82 -2.41
N TYR A 264 28.72 -8.11 -2.74
CA TYR A 264 28.13 -7.77 -4.03
C TYR A 264 27.70 -6.30 -4.10
N LEU A 265 27.45 -5.67 -2.95
CA LEU A 265 27.19 -4.24 -2.83
C LEU A 265 28.29 -3.60 -1.99
N ASN A 266 28.95 -2.58 -2.55
CA ASN A 266 29.83 -1.73 -1.77
C ASN A 266 28.97 -0.93 -0.76
N PRO A 267 29.41 -0.74 0.49
CA PRO A 267 28.76 0.19 1.38
C PRO A 267 28.59 1.54 0.68
N THR A 268 27.43 2.18 0.83
CA THR A 268 27.19 3.50 0.22
C THR A 268 28.30 4.47 0.62
N GLN A 269 28.53 5.54 -0.15
CA GLN A 269 29.60 6.52 0.17
C GLN A 269 29.54 7.07 1.60
N ARG A 270 28.40 6.90 2.30
CA ARG A 270 28.15 7.32 3.68
C ARG A 270 27.94 6.16 4.67
N ASN A 271 28.15 4.89 4.30
CA ASN A 271 27.82 3.70 5.12
C ASN A 271 26.35 3.68 5.60
N ARG A 272 25.41 4.25 4.82
CA ARG A 272 23.98 4.26 5.13
C ARG A 272 23.22 3.28 4.22
N PRO A 273 22.19 2.59 4.72
CA PRO A 273 21.34 1.77 3.88
C PRO A 273 20.53 2.65 2.92
N ILE A 274 20.32 2.15 1.70
CA ILE A 274 19.42 2.72 0.70
C ILE A 274 17.97 2.58 1.18
N PHE A 275 17.58 1.40 1.68
CA PHE A 275 16.26 1.20 2.30
C PHE A 275 16.34 1.42 3.81
N THR A 276 15.79 2.53 4.28
CA THR A 276 15.90 2.93 5.68
C THR A 276 14.84 2.26 6.58
N ASN A 277 14.98 2.45 7.90
CA ASN A 277 13.98 2.01 8.88
C ASN A 277 12.89 3.07 9.15
N ARG A 278 12.94 4.19 8.45
CA ARG A 278 12.01 5.30 8.66
C ARG A 278 10.73 5.03 7.89
N ARG A 279 9.64 5.57 8.42
CA ARG A 279 8.40 5.78 7.68
C ARG A 279 8.40 7.21 7.16
N ALA A 280 8.00 7.37 5.91
CA ALA A 280 7.86 8.69 5.32
C ALA A 280 6.79 9.50 6.09
N ARG A 281 6.96 10.82 6.13
CA ARG A 281 6.01 11.75 6.74
C ARG A 281 5.39 12.57 5.61
N GLY A 282 4.10 12.35 5.34
CA GLY A 282 3.38 12.96 4.22
C GLY A 282 3.32 12.03 2.99
N GLY A 283 2.30 12.21 2.16
CA GLY A 283 2.17 11.52 0.87
C GLY A 283 2.99 12.22 -0.21
N VAL A 284 3.47 11.44 -1.18
CA VAL A 284 4.10 11.95 -2.40
C VAL A 284 3.04 11.89 -3.50
N GLU A 285 2.70 13.02 -4.11
CA GLU A 285 1.80 13.04 -5.26
C GLU A 285 2.62 12.76 -6.52
N ASP A 286 2.34 11.64 -7.17
CA ASP A 286 3.14 11.09 -8.27
C ASP A 286 2.28 10.06 -9.03
N ASP A 287 2.79 9.45 -10.10
CA ASP A 287 2.07 8.59 -11.06
C ASP A 287 1.35 7.38 -10.47
N HIS A 288 1.67 7.00 -9.22
CA HIS A 288 1.00 5.92 -8.52
C HIS A 288 -0.36 6.33 -7.91
N ILE A 289 -0.59 7.63 -7.69
CA ILE A 289 -1.82 8.12 -7.04
C ILE A 289 -3.08 7.78 -7.85
N PRO A 290 -3.16 8.02 -9.17
CA PRO A 290 -4.34 7.66 -9.95
C PRO A 290 -4.67 6.15 -9.88
N PHE A 291 -3.64 5.30 -9.75
CA PHE A 291 -3.82 3.87 -9.62
C PHE A 291 -4.34 3.47 -8.23
N LEU A 292 -3.86 4.11 -7.17
CA LEU A 292 -4.38 3.88 -5.82
C LEU A 292 -5.86 4.28 -5.74
N GLU A 293 -6.20 5.47 -6.23
CA GLU A 293 -7.58 5.99 -6.23
C GLU A 293 -8.51 5.05 -7.00
N ARG A 294 -8.15 4.69 -8.24
CA ARG A 294 -8.99 3.87 -9.10
C ARG A 294 -9.03 2.40 -8.72
N ASN A 295 -7.97 1.85 -8.13
CA ASN A 295 -8.02 0.47 -7.63
C ASN A 295 -8.88 0.39 -6.36
N MET A 296 -8.89 1.43 -5.51
CA MET A 296 -9.90 1.53 -4.46
C MET A 296 -11.29 1.53 -5.08
N ASP A 297 -11.58 2.39 -6.06
CA ASP A 297 -12.89 2.41 -6.73
C ASP A 297 -13.25 1.06 -7.41
N ALA A 298 -12.30 0.43 -8.09
CA ALA A 298 -12.50 -0.83 -8.80
C ALA A 298 -12.67 -2.01 -7.84
N SER A 299 -11.88 -2.10 -6.76
CA SER A 299 -12.07 -3.13 -5.72
C SER A 299 -13.43 -2.99 -5.02
N LEU A 300 -13.91 -1.77 -4.83
CA LEU A 300 -15.27 -1.50 -4.37
C LEU A 300 -16.30 -1.97 -5.41
N ALA A 301 -16.02 -1.85 -6.71
CA ALA A 301 -16.89 -2.29 -7.80
C ALA A 301 -16.87 -3.81 -8.09
N ALA A 302 -15.73 -4.52 -8.02
CA ALA A 302 -15.68 -5.97 -8.27
C ALA A 302 -16.26 -6.81 -7.13
N ASN A 303 -16.40 -6.25 -5.93
CA ASN A 303 -17.20 -6.85 -4.87
C ASN A 303 -18.71 -6.94 -5.23
N PHE A 304 -19.14 -6.37 -6.37
CA PHE A 304 -20.52 -6.46 -6.88
C PHE A 304 -20.77 -7.60 -7.88
N GLU A 305 -19.76 -8.21 -8.50
CA GLU A 305 -19.95 -9.36 -9.39
C GLU A 305 -19.59 -10.68 -8.68
N MET A 306 -20.62 -11.40 -8.25
CA MET A 306 -20.50 -12.72 -7.62
C MET A 306 -19.66 -13.70 -8.47
N LEU A 307 -18.53 -14.15 -7.91
CA LEU A 307 -17.96 -15.47 -8.22
C LEU A 307 -18.42 -16.48 -7.15
N PRO A 308 -18.86 -17.69 -7.56
CA PRO A 308 -19.36 -18.71 -6.64
C PRO A 308 -18.21 -19.45 -5.93
N ASP A 309 -18.36 -19.62 -4.62
CA ASP A 309 -17.76 -20.64 -3.75
C ASP A 309 -16.27 -20.99 -3.95
N VAL A 310 -15.37 -20.14 -3.44
CA VAL A 310 -14.18 -20.59 -2.68
C VAL A 310 -13.85 -19.54 -1.59
N ILE A 311 -14.60 -19.53 -0.49
CA ILE A 311 -14.18 -18.80 0.72
C ILE A 311 -13.33 -19.75 1.56
N HIS A 312 -12.01 -19.62 1.45
CA HIS A 312 -11.10 -20.06 2.51
C HIS A 312 -11.14 -19.01 3.63
N GLY A 313 -11.41 -19.44 4.86
CA GLY A 313 -11.77 -18.56 5.98
C GLY A 313 -10.63 -17.75 6.61
N GLU A 314 -9.90 -16.94 5.85
CA GLU A 314 -8.77 -16.13 6.38
C GLU A 314 -8.74 -14.62 6.01
N ASP A 315 -9.68 -14.09 5.22
CA ASP A 315 -9.59 -12.69 4.76
C ASP A 315 -10.47 -11.70 5.56
N LEU A 316 -10.12 -11.43 6.82
CA LEU A 316 -10.72 -10.32 7.61
C LEU A 316 -9.76 -9.12 7.64
N ALA A 317 -10.17 -8.00 7.05
CA ALA A 317 -9.43 -6.74 7.08
C ALA A 317 -9.90 -5.82 8.23
N LEU A 318 -8.96 -5.08 8.83
CA LEU A 318 -9.25 -4.07 9.85
C LEU A 318 -9.28 -2.67 9.22
N GLN A 319 -10.41 -1.99 9.33
CA GLN A 319 -10.56 -0.58 8.97
C GLN A 319 -10.78 0.26 10.23
N LEU A 320 -10.06 1.37 10.36
CA LEU A 320 -10.25 2.34 11.43
C LEU A 320 -10.99 3.55 10.87
N VAL A 321 -12.10 3.91 11.51
CA VAL A 321 -12.93 5.06 11.10
C VAL A 321 -13.01 6.03 12.28
N PHE A 322 -12.77 7.30 12.00
CA PHE A 322 -12.92 8.39 12.95
C PHE A 322 -14.04 9.28 12.44
N PHE A 323 -15.17 9.26 13.14
CA PHE A 323 -16.32 10.08 12.78
C PHE A 323 -16.13 11.52 13.25
N ASP A 324 -16.71 12.44 12.50
CA ASP A 324 -16.78 13.85 12.84
C ASP A 324 -18.24 14.25 13.09
N GLY A 325 -18.46 15.19 13.99
CA GLY A 325 -19.79 15.67 14.37
C GLY A 325 -20.72 14.57 14.89
N GLU A 326 -20.28 13.76 15.86
CA GLU A 326 -21.17 12.86 16.59
C GLU A 326 -22.18 13.69 17.43
N GLU A 327 -21.64 14.68 18.15
CA GLU A 327 -22.39 15.50 19.10
C GLU A 327 -23.46 16.39 18.46
N ALA A 328 -24.54 16.59 19.22
CA ALA A 328 -25.58 17.55 18.86
C ALA A 328 -25.11 19.00 19.09
N PHE A 329 -25.46 19.91 18.19
CA PHE A 329 -25.19 21.33 18.40
C PHE A 329 -26.17 21.97 19.40
N GLN A 330 -27.42 21.51 19.43
CA GLN A 330 -28.44 22.04 20.34
C GLN A 330 -29.12 20.93 21.13
N GLN A 331 -29.70 19.95 20.44
CA GLN A 331 -30.46 18.87 21.06
C GLN A 331 -30.29 17.60 20.24
N TRP A 332 -29.93 16.52 20.93
CA TRP A 332 -29.84 15.20 20.33
C TRP A 332 -31.16 14.80 19.65
N THR A 333 -31.14 14.76 18.32
CA THR A 333 -32.29 14.39 17.47
C THR A 333 -31.81 13.66 16.22
N ALA A 334 -32.72 13.04 15.46
CA ALA A 334 -32.38 12.34 14.22
C ALA A 334 -31.65 13.19 13.15
N THR A 335 -31.67 14.53 13.27
CA THR A 335 -31.01 15.46 12.34
C THR A 335 -29.91 16.30 12.97
N ASP A 336 -29.88 16.43 14.30
CA ASP A 336 -28.89 17.18 15.10
C ASP A 336 -28.11 16.21 16.00
N SER A 337 -27.40 15.31 15.34
CA SER A 337 -26.38 14.38 15.87
C SER A 337 -25.85 13.50 14.73
N LEU A 338 -24.81 12.72 14.99
CA LEU A 338 -24.30 11.64 14.14
C LEU A 338 -24.02 12.08 12.70
N TYR A 339 -23.56 13.30 12.48
CA TYR A 339 -23.42 13.91 11.16
C TYR A 339 -22.50 13.08 10.26
N GLY A 340 -21.28 12.78 10.75
CA GLY A 340 -20.30 11.97 10.04
C GLY A 340 -20.79 10.54 9.82
N ALA A 341 -21.31 9.87 10.84
CA ALA A 341 -21.80 8.50 10.73
C ALA A 341 -23.02 8.37 9.81
N ARG A 342 -23.99 9.30 9.86
CA ARG A 342 -25.13 9.30 8.94
C ARG A 342 -24.68 9.48 7.51
N HIS A 343 -23.77 10.42 7.26
CA HIS A 343 -23.22 10.65 5.92
C HIS A 343 -22.47 9.41 5.41
N LEU A 344 -21.58 8.84 6.23
CA LEU A 344 -20.78 7.69 5.83
C LEU A 344 -21.65 6.45 5.62
N ALA A 345 -22.58 6.15 6.52
CA ALA A 345 -23.48 5.01 6.38
C ALA A 345 -24.38 5.13 5.16
N ALA A 346 -24.90 6.32 4.84
CA ALA A 346 -25.66 6.55 3.62
C ALA A 346 -24.80 6.36 2.36
N LYS A 347 -23.57 6.88 2.36
CA LYS A 347 -22.61 6.69 1.29
C LYS A 347 -22.25 5.20 1.11
N TRP A 348 -22.02 4.49 2.21
CA TRP A 348 -21.72 3.06 2.18
C TRP A 348 -22.92 2.22 1.76
N GLU A 349 -24.15 2.61 2.10
CA GLU A 349 -25.37 1.97 1.59
C GLU A 349 -25.52 2.16 0.08
N GLU A 350 -25.36 3.41 -0.41
CA GLU A 350 -25.40 3.74 -1.83
C GLU A 350 -24.38 2.93 -2.64
N HIS A 351 -23.20 2.70 -2.05
CA HIS A 351 -22.12 1.92 -2.65
C HIS A 351 -22.09 0.45 -2.18
N SER A 352 -23.15 -0.07 -1.53
CA SER A 352 -23.27 -1.43 -0.96
C SER A 352 -22.07 -1.93 -0.14
N LEU A 353 -21.34 -1.02 0.49
CA LEU A 353 -20.17 -1.28 1.33
C LEU A 353 -20.53 -1.75 2.74
N LEU A 354 -21.82 -1.84 3.08
CA LEU A 354 -22.28 -2.28 4.39
C LEU A 354 -22.36 -3.80 4.49
N SER A 355 -22.68 -4.50 3.40
CA SER A 355 -22.81 -5.97 3.41
C SER A 355 -21.50 -6.71 3.75
N PRO A 356 -20.30 -6.24 3.33
CA PRO A 356 -19.04 -6.86 3.72
C PRO A 356 -18.61 -6.55 5.16
N VAL A 357 -19.24 -5.58 5.82
CA VAL A 357 -18.91 -5.24 7.21
C VAL A 357 -19.41 -6.36 8.10
N ARG A 358 -18.49 -7.26 8.46
CA ARG A 358 -18.78 -8.40 9.33
C ARG A 358 -19.20 -7.94 10.72
N GLU A 359 -18.45 -7.00 11.30
CA GLU A 359 -18.68 -6.47 12.65
C GLU A 359 -18.29 -4.99 12.68
N PHE A 360 -19.16 -4.15 13.23
CA PHE A 360 -18.85 -2.75 13.51
C PHE A 360 -18.59 -2.58 15.01
N ILE A 361 -17.34 -2.32 15.38
CA ILE A 361 -16.94 -2.14 16.78
C ILE A 361 -16.78 -0.65 17.05
N LEU A 362 -17.64 -0.09 17.89
CA LEU A 362 -17.59 1.32 18.29
C LEU A 362 -17.03 1.46 19.69
N LEU A 363 -16.04 2.33 19.86
CA LEU A 363 -15.41 2.64 21.15
C LEU A 363 -15.84 4.05 21.56
N ASP A 364 -16.45 4.20 22.74
CA ASP A 364 -16.86 5.50 23.23
C ASP A 364 -16.80 5.60 24.77
N LEU A 365 -16.54 6.81 25.28
CA LEU A 365 -16.44 7.15 26.71
C LEU A 365 -15.56 6.19 27.53
N ILE A 366 -14.31 6.00 27.09
CA ILE A 366 -13.34 5.09 27.72
C ILE A 366 -12.22 5.90 28.37
N GLY A 367 -11.94 5.66 29.65
CA GLY A 367 -10.69 6.13 30.27
C GLY A 367 -10.79 6.57 31.72
N THR A 368 -11.98 6.77 32.26
CA THR A 368 -12.19 7.16 33.66
C THR A 368 -12.29 5.94 34.57
N SER A 369 -11.90 6.07 35.84
CA SER A 369 -11.89 4.95 36.82
C SER A 369 -13.22 4.19 36.99
N ASP A 370 -14.35 4.85 36.67
CA ASP A 370 -15.70 4.31 36.68
C ASP A 370 -16.14 3.63 35.37
N THR A 371 -15.27 3.56 34.34
CA THR A 371 -15.55 2.88 33.06
C THR A 371 -15.96 1.43 33.29
N ARG A 372 -17.13 1.05 32.75
CA ARG A 372 -17.70 -0.31 32.76
C ARG A 372 -18.49 -0.58 31.49
N PHE A 373 -18.28 -1.71 30.86
CA PHE A 373 -19.08 -2.14 29.71
C PHE A 373 -20.16 -3.16 30.12
N ILE A 374 -21.24 -3.15 29.35
CA ILE A 374 -22.32 -4.13 29.37
C ILE A 374 -22.58 -4.59 27.93
N SER A 375 -23.21 -5.75 27.75
CA SER A 375 -23.58 -6.23 26.41
C SER A 375 -24.85 -5.51 25.91
N HIS A 376 -24.76 -4.79 24.80
CA HIS A 376 -25.87 -4.00 24.22
C HIS A 376 -26.69 -4.77 23.18
N PHE A 377 -26.06 -5.65 22.40
CA PHE A 377 -26.68 -6.33 21.27
C PHE A 377 -26.56 -7.85 21.39
N SER A 378 -27.65 -8.56 21.11
CA SER A 378 -27.67 -10.02 21.13
C SER A 378 -26.84 -10.64 20.00
N SER A 379 -26.77 -9.99 18.83
CA SER A 379 -26.05 -10.50 17.66
C SER A 379 -24.53 -10.57 17.90
N THR A 380 -23.97 -9.61 18.62
CA THR A 380 -22.53 -9.54 18.94
C THR A 380 -22.18 -10.00 20.36
N ASN A 381 -23.13 -10.62 21.08
CA ASN A 381 -22.92 -11.05 22.47
C ASN A 381 -21.79 -12.08 22.61
N SER A 382 -21.53 -12.91 21.60
CA SER A 382 -20.41 -13.86 21.59
C SER A 382 -19.05 -13.16 21.59
N LEU A 383 -18.91 -12.04 20.88
CA LEU A 383 -17.71 -11.19 20.86
C LEU A 383 -17.52 -10.48 22.21
N TYR A 384 -18.62 -10.01 22.80
CA TYR A 384 -18.59 -9.43 24.13
C TYR A 384 -18.16 -10.46 25.20
N GLU A 385 -18.67 -11.70 25.12
CA GLU A 385 -18.23 -12.79 25.99
C GLU A 385 -16.75 -13.16 25.80
N LEU A 386 -16.21 -13.00 24.59
CA LEU A 386 -14.78 -13.17 24.33
C LEU A 386 -13.96 -12.11 25.06
N LEU A 387 -14.36 -10.84 25.05
CA LEU A 387 -13.73 -9.77 25.83
C LEU A 387 -13.70 -10.09 27.34
N MET A 388 -14.82 -10.57 27.89
CA MET A 388 -14.90 -11.00 29.29
C MET A 388 -13.94 -12.16 29.61
N LYS A 389 -13.84 -13.15 28.70
CA LYS A 389 -12.93 -14.30 28.86
C LYS A 389 -11.47 -13.86 28.80
N ILE A 390 -11.12 -12.95 27.89
CA ILE A 390 -9.78 -12.38 27.78
C ILE A 390 -9.42 -11.60 29.05
N GLU A 391 -10.32 -10.73 29.52
CA GLU A 391 -10.12 -10.00 30.79
C GLU A 391 -9.89 -10.96 31.96
N LYS A 392 -10.72 -12.01 32.07
CA LYS A 392 -10.53 -13.04 33.10
C LYS A 392 -9.15 -13.68 32.99
N HIS A 393 -8.77 -14.10 31.80
CA HIS A 393 -7.51 -14.80 31.58
C HIS A 393 -6.29 -13.91 31.90
N LEU A 394 -6.29 -12.66 31.43
CA LEU A 394 -5.21 -11.72 31.72
C LEU A 394 -5.14 -11.38 33.22
N SER A 395 -6.29 -11.23 33.88
CA SER A 395 -6.36 -11.01 35.33
C SER A 395 -5.83 -12.21 36.12
N ASP A 396 -6.27 -13.43 35.81
CA ASP A 396 -5.85 -14.67 36.50
C ASP A 396 -4.33 -14.91 36.34
N ASN A 397 -3.71 -14.37 35.29
CA ASN A 397 -2.27 -14.45 35.03
C ASN A 397 -1.48 -13.20 35.47
N ALA A 398 -2.08 -12.31 36.27
CA ALA A 398 -1.45 -11.08 36.76
C ALA A 398 -0.88 -10.16 35.64
N MET A 399 -1.54 -10.13 34.48
CA MET A 399 -1.18 -9.27 33.34
C MET A 399 -1.96 -7.95 33.30
N LEU A 400 -2.91 -7.78 34.23
CA LEU A 400 -3.67 -6.54 34.43
C LEU A 400 -3.26 -5.87 35.75
N SER A 401 -3.64 -4.61 35.95
CA SER A 401 -3.39 -3.89 37.18
C SER A 401 -4.12 -4.53 38.38
N ASN A 402 -3.44 -4.68 39.51
CA ASN A 402 -4.01 -5.30 40.72
C ASN A 402 -4.83 -4.32 41.59
N ARG A 403 -5.19 -3.15 41.07
CA ARG A 403 -5.79 -2.06 41.85
C ARG A 403 -7.32 -2.05 41.85
N ARG A 404 -7.97 -2.81 40.96
CA ARG A 404 -9.42 -2.80 40.80
C ARG A 404 -10.06 -4.03 41.43
N SER A 405 -11.12 -3.81 42.20
CA SER A 405 -11.98 -4.89 42.72
C SER A 405 -13.05 -5.33 41.72
N GLN A 406 -13.27 -4.55 40.66
CA GLN A 406 -14.31 -4.77 39.67
C GLN A 406 -13.72 -4.88 38.27
N ARG A 407 -14.39 -5.70 37.44
CA ARG A 407 -14.05 -5.93 36.04
C ARG A 407 -14.54 -4.78 35.16
N ILE A 408 -13.81 -4.50 34.10
CA ILE A 408 -14.18 -3.60 33.00
C ILE A 408 -15.39 -4.15 32.25
N PHE A 409 -15.40 -5.45 31.93
CA PHE A 409 -16.50 -6.10 31.21
C PHE A 409 -17.38 -6.90 32.18
N THR A 410 -18.65 -6.52 32.29
CA THR A 410 -19.61 -7.15 33.21
C THR A 410 -20.51 -8.14 32.47
N SER A 411 -21.13 -9.08 33.20
CA SER A 411 -22.14 -10.00 32.64
C SER A 411 -23.53 -9.36 32.47
N MET A 412 -23.66 -8.05 32.71
CA MET A 412 -24.93 -7.35 32.57
C MET A 412 -25.26 -7.14 31.09
N ARG A 413 -26.55 -7.10 30.80
CA ARG A 413 -27.10 -6.78 29.48
C ARG A 413 -27.89 -5.50 29.57
N ALA A 414 -27.77 -4.65 28.56
CA ALA A 414 -28.50 -3.41 28.51
C ALA A 414 -30.01 -3.66 28.42
N ALA A 415 -30.80 -2.91 29.19
CA ALA A 415 -32.27 -2.95 29.12
C ALA A 415 -32.84 -1.97 28.07
N GLY A 416 -31.99 -1.11 27.49
CA GLY A 416 -32.30 -0.12 26.46
C GLY A 416 -31.04 0.22 25.65
N GLY A 417 -31.22 0.88 24.50
CA GLY A 417 -30.12 1.27 23.62
C GLY A 417 -29.54 2.63 23.98
N VAL A 418 -28.24 2.81 23.77
CA VAL A 418 -27.61 4.12 23.69
C VAL A 418 -27.58 4.52 22.22
N GLU A 419 -28.00 5.73 21.87
CA GLU A 419 -27.83 6.24 20.52
C GLU A 419 -26.41 6.82 20.39
N ASP A 420 -25.72 6.46 19.31
CA ASP A 420 -24.32 6.84 19.00
C ASP A 420 -24.08 6.53 17.50
N ASP A 421 -22.88 6.77 16.98
CA ASP A 421 -22.46 6.66 15.57
C ASP A 421 -22.73 5.28 14.94
N HIS A 422 -23.00 4.25 15.72
CA HIS A 422 -23.40 2.94 15.20
C HIS A 422 -24.85 2.91 14.67
N ILE A 423 -25.74 3.81 15.12
CA ILE A 423 -27.17 3.78 14.79
C ILE A 423 -27.44 3.80 13.28
N PRO A 424 -26.77 4.65 12.46
CA PRO A 424 -26.96 4.66 11.01
C PRO A 424 -26.55 3.35 10.33
N PHE A 425 -25.57 2.63 10.87
CA PHE A 425 -25.10 1.33 10.36
C PHE A 425 -26.02 0.20 10.80
N LEU A 426 -26.42 0.20 12.08
CA LEU A 426 -27.35 -0.77 12.66
C LEU A 426 -28.70 -0.77 11.93
N LYS A 427 -29.24 0.43 11.61
CA LYS A 427 -30.49 0.58 10.84
C LYS A 427 -30.41 -0.03 9.42
N ARG A 428 -29.20 -0.27 8.93
CA ARG A 428 -28.91 -0.84 7.61
C ARG A 428 -28.43 -2.29 7.68
N GLY A 429 -28.59 -2.94 8.85
CA GLY A 429 -28.35 -4.36 9.03
C GLY A 429 -26.92 -4.74 9.37
N VAL A 430 -26.06 -3.79 9.72
CA VAL A 430 -24.69 -4.09 10.20
C VAL A 430 -24.75 -4.49 11.67
N ASP A 431 -24.10 -5.61 12.01
CA ASP A 431 -23.95 -6.05 13.39
C ASP A 431 -22.96 -5.18 14.16
N VAL A 432 -23.35 -4.76 15.37
CA VAL A 432 -22.62 -3.76 16.16
C VAL A 432 -22.16 -4.35 17.49
N LEU A 433 -20.87 -4.19 17.80
CA LEU A 433 -20.34 -4.31 19.16
C LEU A 433 -20.04 -2.89 19.70
N HIS A 434 -20.97 -2.36 20.50
CA HIS A 434 -20.83 -1.03 21.08
C HIS A 434 -20.16 -1.12 22.45
N LEU A 435 -18.91 -0.66 22.52
CA LEU A 435 -18.13 -0.57 23.75
C LEU A 435 -18.18 0.87 24.26
N ILE A 436 -19.31 1.21 24.89
CA ILE A 436 -19.53 2.47 25.60
C ILE A 436 -19.69 2.25 27.09
N SER A 437 -19.07 3.09 27.92
CA SER A 437 -19.21 2.95 29.37
C SER A 437 -20.67 3.11 29.78
N THR A 438 -21.25 2.12 30.46
CA THR A 438 -22.62 2.17 31.01
C THR A 438 -22.60 1.78 32.50
N PRO A 439 -22.93 2.70 33.43
CA PRO A 439 -23.34 4.09 33.20
C PRO A 439 -22.24 4.95 32.55
N PHE A 440 -22.64 6.07 31.94
CA PHE A 440 -21.71 7.06 31.42
C PHE A 440 -20.78 7.56 32.53
N PRO A 441 -19.53 7.95 32.20
CA PRO A 441 -18.61 8.49 33.17
C PRO A 441 -19.24 9.63 33.96
N SER A 442 -18.94 9.68 35.26
CA SER A 442 -19.45 10.75 36.14
C SER A 442 -19.07 12.17 35.71
N VAL A 443 -18.06 12.30 34.83
CA VAL A 443 -17.59 13.55 34.24
C VAL A 443 -18.20 13.89 32.88
N TRP A 444 -18.98 13.00 32.27
CA TRP A 444 -19.56 13.20 30.93
C TRP A 444 -20.35 14.52 30.84
N HIS A 445 -20.10 15.28 29.77
CA HIS A 445 -20.65 16.63 29.51
C HIS A 445 -20.40 17.65 30.64
N LYS A 446 -19.28 17.50 31.36
CA LYS A 446 -18.82 18.45 32.37
C LYS A 446 -17.41 18.92 32.06
N MET A 447 -17.05 20.11 32.54
CA MET A 447 -15.69 20.66 32.41
C MET A 447 -14.61 19.78 33.06
N THR A 448 -15.00 18.85 33.93
CA THR A 448 -14.12 17.87 34.57
C THR A 448 -13.81 16.67 33.69
N ASP A 449 -14.35 16.59 32.47
CA ASP A 449 -13.88 15.61 31.49
C ASP A 449 -12.54 16.10 30.91
N ASP A 450 -11.50 15.96 31.73
CA ASP A 450 -10.16 16.47 31.50
C ASP A 450 -9.09 15.40 31.80
N ALA A 451 -7.82 15.73 31.57
CA ALA A 451 -6.71 14.79 31.75
C ALA A 451 -6.55 14.30 33.21
N ASP A 452 -7.00 15.07 34.20
CA ASP A 452 -6.82 14.73 35.62
C ASP A 452 -7.80 13.62 36.08
N HIS A 453 -8.88 13.39 35.32
CA HIS A 453 -9.89 12.36 35.61
C HIS A 453 -9.63 11.03 34.87
N LEU A 454 -8.55 10.96 34.08
CA LEU A 454 -8.12 9.72 33.42
C LEU A 454 -7.47 8.74 34.40
N ASP A 455 -7.84 7.47 34.27
CA ASP A 455 -7.22 6.35 34.97
C ASP A 455 -6.32 5.57 34.01
N PHE A 456 -5.02 5.85 34.04
CA PHE A 456 -4.06 5.21 33.14
C PHE A 456 -3.85 3.72 33.39
N ASP A 457 -4.11 3.22 34.60
CA ASP A 457 -4.07 1.78 34.88
C ASP A 457 -5.24 1.10 34.14
N LEU A 458 -6.43 1.70 34.20
CA LEU A 458 -7.61 1.25 33.46
C LEU A 458 -7.40 1.31 31.95
N ILE A 459 -6.90 2.43 31.43
CA ILE A 459 -6.60 2.59 30.00
C ILE A 459 -5.60 1.52 29.55
N GLY A 460 -4.57 1.26 30.36
CA GLY A 460 -3.58 0.23 30.10
C GLY A 460 -4.20 -1.18 30.07
N ASP A 461 -5.07 -1.50 31.02
CA ASP A 461 -5.74 -2.80 31.10
C ASP A 461 -6.72 -3.01 29.93
N PHE A 462 -7.55 -2.01 29.62
CA PHE A 462 -8.43 -2.04 28.45
C PHE A 462 -7.61 -2.23 27.16
N SER A 463 -6.51 -1.49 27.00
CA SER A 463 -5.66 -1.61 25.82
C SER A 463 -5.08 -3.02 25.65
N ARG A 464 -4.66 -3.69 26.74
CA ARG A 464 -4.18 -5.08 26.69
C ARG A 464 -5.28 -6.05 26.28
N ILE A 465 -6.46 -5.93 26.89
CA ILE A 465 -7.62 -6.78 26.59
C ILE A 465 -8.02 -6.61 25.13
N PHE A 466 -8.17 -5.37 24.67
CA PHE A 466 -8.63 -5.07 23.32
C PHE A 466 -7.62 -5.52 22.25
N ARG A 467 -6.31 -5.41 22.49
CA ARG A 467 -5.29 -5.94 21.59
C ARG A 467 -5.36 -7.46 21.44
N VAL A 468 -5.52 -8.19 22.55
CA VAL A 468 -5.68 -9.66 22.51
C VAL A 468 -6.98 -10.03 21.80
N PHE A 469 -8.05 -9.27 22.02
CA PHE A 469 -9.32 -9.44 21.34
C PHE A 469 -9.19 -9.26 19.83
N LEU A 470 -8.59 -8.16 19.37
CA LEU A 470 -8.36 -7.92 17.94
C LEU A 470 -7.44 -8.97 17.32
N ALA A 471 -6.37 -9.37 18.02
CA ALA A 471 -5.50 -10.45 17.56
C ALA A 471 -6.26 -11.78 17.42
N ASN A 472 -7.17 -12.09 18.34
CA ASN A 472 -8.00 -13.29 18.26
C ASN A 472 -9.02 -13.20 17.11
N LEU A 473 -9.66 -12.05 16.94
CA LEU A 473 -10.65 -11.79 15.89
C LEU A 473 -10.04 -11.85 14.49
N LEU A 474 -8.81 -11.34 14.34
CA LEU A 474 -8.05 -11.31 13.08
C LEU A 474 -7.14 -12.52 12.90
N HIS A 475 -7.23 -13.54 13.77
CA HIS A 475 -6.39 -14.75 13.74
C HIS A 475 -4.88 -14.46 13.67
N LEU A 476 -4.42 -13.41 14.34
CA LEU A 476 -3.01 -13.02 14.38
C LEU A 476 -2.23 -13.91 15.36
N GLU A 477 -1.20 -14.58 14.87
CA GLU A 477 -0.24 -15.28 15.73
C GLU A 477 0.78 -14.29 16.32
N PRO A 478 1.10 -14.37 17.63
CA PRO A 478 2.16 -13.57 18.21
C PRO A 478 3.51 -13.92 17.56
N GLU A 479 4.31 -12.91 17.21
CA GLU A 479 5.68 -13.13 16.75
C GLU A 479 6.43 -13.97 17.78
N ASN A 480 7.05 -15.05 17.32
CA ASN A 480 7.78 -16.01 18.15
C ASN A 480 9.13 -15.39 18.60
N ILE A 481 9.06 -14.33 19.39
CA ILE A 481 10.20 -13.75 20.10
C ILE A 481 10.41 -14.67 21.29
N GLY A 482 11.35 -15.61 21.15
CA GLY A 482 11.65 -16.58 22.19
C GLY A 482 11.82 -15.91 23.56
N CYS A 483 10.82 -16.04 24.42
CA CYS A 483 10.94 -15.82 25.84
C CYS A 483 11.91 -16.86 26.39
N ARG A 484 13.20 -16.57 26.35
CA ARG A 484 14.14 -17.18 27.29
C ARG A 484 13.77 -16.65 28.66
N LYS A 485 13.10 -17.49 29.47
CA LYS A 485 13.13 -17.36 30.92
C LYS A 485 14.60 -17.22 31.32
N LYS A 486 14.94 -16.10 31.97
CA LYS A 486 16.09 -16.08 32.88
C LYS A 486 15.63 -16.59 34.22
#